data_AF-A0A962B5N2-F1
#
_entry.id   AF-A0A962B5N2-F1
#
_cell.length_a   1.000
_cell.length_b   1.000
_cell.length_c   1.000
_cell.angle_alpha   90.00
_cell.angle_beta   90.00
_cell.angle_gamma   90.00
#
_symmetry.space_group_name_H-M   'P 1'
#
loop_
_entity.id
_entity.type
_entity.pdbx_description
1 polymer ?
#
loop_
_entity_poly.entity_id
_entity_poly.type
_entity_poly.pdbx_seq_one_letter_code
_entity_poly.pdbx_strand_id
1 'polypeptide(L)'
;SAQPRPPTPPPAAPIVPARTIWDHNGSVMLLVANADRRSFYYQLPRSGMAAQNVVNGTLLYDGTVVNGEWIGTARRFSARCGIRQYAVRGRELEGGRIVMLQGTAPRIDGRCRVTQQYQDTLVFTFLRSDTPR
;
A
#
# COMPACT_ATOMS: atom_id res chain seq x y z
N SER A 1 -24.89 -52.13 -15.39
CA SER A 1 -25.35 -50.73 -15.24
C SER A 1 -24.15 -49.85 -14.92
N ALA A 2 -23.80 -48.90 -15.78
CA ALA A 2 -22.72 -47.93 -15.54
C ALA A 2 -23.33 -46.60 -15.06
N GLN A 3 -22.86 -46.07 -13.93
CA GLN A 3 -23.27 -44.74 -13.46
C GLN A 3 -22.61 -43.65 -14.31
N PRO A 4 -23.33 -42.57 -14.67
CA PRO A 4 -22.74 -41.45 -15.40
C PRO A 4 -21.74 -40.70 -14.52
N ARG A 5 -20.61 -40.29 -15.10
CA ARG A 5 -19.61 -39.46 -14.42
C ARG A 5 -20.21 -38.11 -14.02
N PRO A 6 -19.88 -37.56 -12.85
CA PRO A 6 -20.27 -36.22 -12.48
C PRO A 6 -19.67 -35.19 -13.46
N PRO A 7 -20.39 -34.08 -13.73
CA PRO A 7 -19.90 -33.03 -14.60
C PRO A 7 -18.64 -32.37 -14.01
N THR A 8 -17.71 -32.00 -14.88
CA THR A 8 -16.49 -31.27 -14.50
C THR A 8 -16.87 -29.90 -13.94
N PRO A 9 -16.29 -29.46 -12.80
CA PRO A 9 -16.56 -28.12 -12.29
C PRO A 9 -16.09 -27.07 -13.30
N PRO A 10 -16.81 -25.94 -13.42
CA PRO A 10 -16.39 -24.85 -14.30
C PRO A 10 -15.01 -24.33 -13.87
N PRO A 11 -14.18 -23.84 -14.82
CA PRO A 11 -12.90 -23.25 -14.50
C PRO A 11 -13.08 -22.09 -13.51
N ALA A 12 -12.21 -22.04 -12.49
CA ALA A 12 -12.23 -20.97 -11.51
C ALA A 12 -12.10 -19.60 -12.20
N ALA A 13 -12.96 -18.66 -11.85
CA ALA A 13 -12.90 -17.29 -12.37
C ALA A 13 -11.52 -16.67 -12.03
N PRO A 14 -10.97 -15.81 -12.91
CA PRO A 14 -9.72 -15.12 -12.62
C PRO A 14 -9.88 -14.25 -11.36
N ILE A 15 -8.95 -14.38 -10.41
CA ILE A 15 -8.91 -13.52 -9.22
C ILE A 15 -8.46 -12.13 -9.67
N VAL A 16 -9.42 -11.24 -9.89
CA VAL A 16 -9.14 -9.83 -10.23
C VAL A 16 -8.73 -9.10 -8.94
N PRO A 17 -7.58 -8.42 -8.91
CA PRO A 17 -7.20 -7.62 -7.75
C PRO A 17 -8.23 -6.52 -7.48
N ALA A 18 -8.67 -6.40 -6.24
CA ALA A 18 -9.55 -5.32 -5.82
C ALA A 18 -8.75 -4.01 -5.75
N ARG A 19 -9.36 -2.91 -6.21
CA ARG A 19 -8.72 -1.60 -6.29
C ARG A 19 -9.58 -0.55 -5.59
N THR A 20 -8.96 0.27 -4.74
CA THR A 20 -9.65 1.34 -4.00
C THR A 20 -8.77 2.59 -3.91
N ILE A 21 -9.41 3.76 -3.77
CA ILE A 21 -8.77 5.07 -3.74
C ILE A 21 -8.82 5.64 -2.32
N TRP A 22 -7.68 6.19 -1.88
CA TRP A 22 -7.44 6.64 -0.52
C TRP A 22 -6.76 8.01 -0.50
N ASP A 23 -6.94 8.77 0.57
CA ASP A 23 -6.10 9.92 0.90
C ASP A 23 -4.92 9.49 1.77
N HIS A 24 -3.75 10.07 1.50
CA HIS A 24 -2.63 10.06 2.42
C HIS A 24 -1.93 11.42 2.42
N ASN A 25 -2.10 12.19 3.49
CA ASN A 25 -1.49 13.51 3.66
C ASN A 25 -1.79 14.46 2.48
N GLY A 26 -2.99 14.38 1.89
CA GLY A 26 -3.38 15.17 0.72
C GLY A 26 -2.88 14.64 -0.63
N SER A 27 -2.31 13.43 -0.68
CA SER A 27 -2.06 12.70 -1.94
C SER A 27 -3.17 11.69 -2.19
N VAL A 28 -3.54 11.49 -3.46
CA VAL A 28 -4.45 10.41 -3.85
C VAL A 28 -3.64 9.13 -4.05
N MET A 29 -4.03 8.09 -3.33
CA MET A 29 -3.38 6.79 -3.32
C MET A 29 -4.30 5.74 -3.91
N LEU A 30 -3.72 4.79 -4.64
CA LEU A 30 -4.36 3.57 -5.10
C LEU A 30 -3.91 2.41 -4.20
N LEU A 31 -4.87 1.77 -3.53
CA LEU A 31 -4.65 0.46 -2.93
C LEU A 31 -4.97 -0.63 -3.96
N VAL A 32 -4.02 -1.54 -4.17
CA VAL A 32 -4.25 -2.79 -4.89
C VAL A 32 -4.22 -3.92 -3.87
N ALA A 33 -5.32 -4.66 -3.77
CA ALA A 33 -5.48 -5.82 -2.91
C ALA A 33 -5.55 -7.08 -3.76
N ASN A 34 -4.59 -7.99 -3.57
CA ASN A 34 -4.54 -9.28 -4.26
C ASN A 34 -4.33 -10.38 -3.22
N ALA A 35 -5.36 -11.19 -2.97
CA ALA A 35 -5.43 -12.11 -1.83
C ALA A 35 -5.09 -11.36 -0.52
N ASP A 36 -4.03 -11.77 0.17
CA ASP A 36 -3.57 -11.13 1.40
C ASP A 36 -2.61 -9.96 1.15
N ARG A 37 -2.07 -9.82 -0.07
CA ARG A 37 -1.15 -8.73 -0.40
C ARG A 37 -1.90 -7.40 -0.50
N ARG A 38 -1.26 -6.35 0.02
CA ARG A 38 -1.72 -4.97 -0.04
C ARG A 38 -0.58 -4.08 -0.50
N SER A 39 -0.83 -3.27 -1.51
CA SER A 39 0.16 -2.33 -2.04
C SER A 39 -0.48 -0.96 -2.25
N PHE A 40 0.12 0.09 -1.67
CA PHE A 40 -0.30 1.47 -1.89
C PHE A 40 0.64 2.16 -2.89
N TYR A 41 0.06 2.68 -3.96
CA TYR A 41 0.74 3.44 -4.99
C TYR A 41 0.24 4.89 -5.01
N TYR A 42 1.12 5.83 -5.33
CA TYR A 42 0.70 7.20 -5.62
C TYR A 42 -0.08 7.23 -6.94
N GLN A 43 -1.34 7.67 -6.90
CA GLN A 43 -2.11 7.97 -8.12
C GLN A 43 -1.97 9.45 -8.48
N LEU A 44 -2.13 10.34 -7.50
CA LEU A 44 -1.87 11.77 -7.64
C LEU A 44 -1.03 12.25 -6.45
N PRO A 45 0.31 12.33 -6.59
CA PRO A 45 1.17 12.83 -5.53
C PRO A 45 0.94 14.33 -5.32
N ARG A 46 0.89 14.77 -4.05
CA ARG A 46 0.93 16.20 -3.71
C ARG A 46 2.27 16.82 -4.15
N SER A 47 2.28 18.15 -4.32
CA SER A 47 3.46 18.91 -4.80
C SER A 47 4.76 18.59 -4.05
N GLY A 48 4.71 18.48 -2.71
CA GLY A 48 5.87 18.15 -1.90
C GLY A 48 6.48 16.77 -2.19
N MET A 49 5.66 15.81 -2.63
CA MET A 49 6.14 14.47 -3.04
C MET A 49 6.67 14.49 -4.48
N ALA A 50 6.02 15.22 -5.38
CA ALA A 50 6.51 15.42 -6.73
C ALA A 50 7.93 16.04 -6.75
N ALA A 51 8.19 17.00 -5.85
CA ALA A 51 9.53 17.57 -5.64
C ALA A 51 10.57 16.55 -5.12
N GLN A 52 10.14 15.37 -4.65
CA GLN A 52 10.99 14.24 -4.26
C GLN A 52 11.04 13.13 -5.32
N ASN A 53 10.71 13.45 -6.58
CA ASN A 53 10.64 12.53 -7.73
C ASN A 53 9.58 11.43 -7.58
N VAL A 54 8.54 11.65 -6.78
CA VAL A 54 7.39 10.75 -6.71
C VAL A 54 6.41 11.08 -7.82
N VAL A 55 6.08 10.09 -8.64
CA VAL A 55 5.17 10.18 -9.78
C VAL A 55 3.99 9.20 -9.65
N ASN A 56 3.01 9.30 -10.54
CA ASN A 56 1.94 8.30 -10.66
C ASN A 56 2.55 6.88 -10.80
N GLY A 57 2.02 5.92 -10.06
CA GLY A 57 2.50 4.54 -10.01
C GLY A 57 3.67 4.31 -9.03
N THR A 58 4.19 5.33 -8.36
CA THR A 58 5.25 5.14 -7.36
C THR A 58 4.71 4.36 -6.16
N LEU A 59 5.37 3.25 -5.81
CA LEU A 59 4.99 2.40 -4.68
C LEU A 59 5.41 3.03 -3.35
N LEU A 60 4.46 3.32 -2.45
CA LEU A 60 4.74 3.79 -1.09
C LEU A 60 4.89 2.63 -0.11
N TYR A 61 3.94 1.70 -0.13
CA TYR A 61 3.88 0.58 0.81
C TYR A 61 3.57 -0.72 0.08
N ASP A 62 4.21 -1.80 0.50
CA ASP A 62 3.91 -3.17 0.07
C ASP A 62 3.98 -4.12 1.26
N GLY A 63 2.99 -4.99 1.40
CA GLY A 63 2.90 -5.91 2.52
C GLY A 63 1.75 -6.89 2.41
N THR A 64 1.44 -7.56 3.52
CA THR A 64 0.40 -8.57 3.62
C THR A 64 -0.47 -8.33 4.84
N VAL A 65 -1.72 -8.80 4.79
CA VAL A 65 -2.61 -8.89 5.95
C VAL A 65 -2.60 -10.31 6.48
N VAL A 66 -2.22 -10.49 7.74
CA VAL A 66 -2.22 -11.79 8.42
C VAL A 66 -2.98 -11.65 9.72
N ASN A 67 -4.06 -12.39 9.90
CA ASN A 67 -4.92 -12.33 11.09
C ASN A 67 -5.41 -10.89 11.42
N GLY A 68 -5.67 -10.08 10.39
CA GLY A 68 -6.11 -8.69 10.52
C GLY A 68 -4.99 -7.67 10.80
N GLU A 69 -3.75 -8.12 11.00
CA GLU A 69 -2.58 -7.25 11.11
C GLU A 69 -1.98 -7.01 9.72
N TRP A 70 -1.76 -5.74 9.39
CA TRP A 70 -1.05 -5.31 8.20
C TRP A 70 0.44 -5.26 8.51
N ILE A 71 1.26 -6.00 7.76
CA ILE A 71 2.71 -6.11 7.98
C ILE A 71 3.40 -5.87 6.64
N GLY A 72 4.39 -4.97 6.60
CA GLY A 72 5.10 -4.74 5.34
C GLY A 72 6.21 -3.69 5.40
N THR A 73 6.52 -3.15 4.24
CA THR A 73 7.59 -2.18 4.03
C THR A 73 7.05 -0.88 3.46
N ALA A 74 7.31 0.22 4.16
CA ALA A 74 7.06 1.57 3.67
C ALA A 74 8.34 2.18 3.07
N ARG A 75 8.17 3.21 2.23
CA ARG A 75 9.25 3.90 1.53
C ARG A 75 9.26 5.39 1.87
N ARG A 76 10.44 5.92 2.13
CA ARG A 76 10.75 7.35 2.18
C ARG A 76 11.44 7.75 0.88
N PHE A 77 11.06 8.90 0.34
CA PHE A 77 11.56 9.40 -0.93
C PHE A 77 12.42 10.64 -0.72
N SER A 78 13.52 10.70 -1.45
CA SER A 78 14.36 11.88 -1.56
C SER A 78 14.81 12.01 -3.00
N ALA A 79 14.58 13.17 -3.61
CA ALA A 79 15.09 13.44 -4.96
C ALA A 79 16.62 13.34 -5.01
N ARG A 80 17.31 13.65 -3.90
CA ARG A 80 18.77 13.64 -3.79
C ARG A 80 19.32 12.27 -3.40
N CYS A 81 18.69 11.61 -2.43
CA CYS A 81 19.26 10.42 -1.77
C CYS A 81 18.58 9.10 -2.19
N GLY A 82 17.58 9.19 -3.06
CA GLY A 82 16.80 8.05 -3.53
C GLY A 82 15.81 7.56 -2.47
N ILE A 83 15.46 6.28 -2.59
CA ILE A 83 14.45 5.62 -1.75
C ILE A 83 15.11 4.96 -0.54
N ARG A 84 14.42 5.03 0.62
CA ARG A 84 14.77 4.24 1.81
C ARG A 84 13.56 3.46 2.29
N GLN A 85 13.78 2.20 2.63
CA GLN A 85 12.75 1.28 3.07
C GLN A 85 12.83 1.08 4.59
N TYR A 86 11.67 0.87 5.22
CA TYR A 86 11.57 0.57 6.63
C TYR A 86 10.33 -0.27 6.90
N ALA A 87 10.43 -1.14 7.90
CA ALA A 87 9.33 -2.02 8.29
C ALA A 87 8.23 -1.21 8.98
N VAL A 88 6.98 -1.52 8.64
CA VAL A 88 5.79 -0.97 9.28
C VAL A 88 4.80 -2.09 9.58
N ARG A 89 4.03 -1.90 10.64
CA ARG A 89 2.90 -2.76 11.01
C ARG A 89 1.70 -1.93 11.43
N GLY A 90 0.51 -2.50 11.37
CA GLY A 90 -0.68 -1.79 11.76
C GLY A 90 -1.96 -2.56 11.49
N ARG A 91 -3.07 -1.84 11.36
CA ARG A 91 -4.39 -2.43 11.18
C ARG A 91 -5.35 -1.47 10.49
N GLU A 92 -6.46 -2.04 10.06
CA GLU A 92 -7.65 -1.28 9.72
C GLU A 92 -8.38 -0.82 10.99
N LEU A 93 -8.97 0.37 10.91
CA LEU A 93 -9.79 1.01 11.93
C LEU A 93 -11.11 1.47 11.29
N GLU A 94 -12.09 1.83 12.12
CA GLU A 94 -13.37 2.41 11.67
C GLU A 94 -14.08 1.58 10.58
N GLY A 95 -14.12 0.25 10.75
CA GLY A 95 -14.76 -0.65 9.79
C GLY A 95 -14.07 -0.68 8.42
N GLY A 96 -12.74 -0.51 8.38
CA GLY A 96 -11.94 -0.54 7.16
C GLY A 96 -11.85 0.79 6.43
N ARG A 97 -12.35 1.89 7.02
CA ARG A 97 -12.25 3.23 6.42
C ARG A 97 -10.91 3.91 6.67
N ILE A 98 -10.17 3.46 7.68
CA ILE A 98 -8.84 3.98 7.99
C ILE A 98 -7.86 2.81 8.04
N VAL A 99 -6.71 2.94 7.38
CA VAL A 99 -5.55 2.07 7.62
C VAL A 99 -4.49 2.90 8.33
N MET A 100 -4.05 2.44 9.49
CA MET A 100 -2.99 3.08 10.25
C MET A 100 -1.80 2.14 10.37
N LEU A 101 -0.66 2.53 9.81
CA LEU A 101 0.60 1.79 9.86
C LEU A 101 1.65 2.59 10.62
N GLN A 102 2.47 1.90 11.41
CA GLN A 102 3.52 2.52 12.23
C GLN A 102 4.83 1.77 12.06
N GLY A 103 5.94 2.51 12.10
CA GLY A 103 7.27 1.94 12.05
C GLY A 103 8.33 2.97 12.40
N THR A 104 9.58 2.51 12.47
CA THR A 104 10.72 3.37 12.77
C THR A 104 11.45 3.72 11.48
N ALA A 105 11.38 4.99 11.08
CA ALA A 105 11.93 5.47 9.82
C ALA A 105 13.28 6.18 10.03
N PRO A 106 14.24 6.01 9.09
CA PRO A 106 15.50 6.72 9.15
C PRO A 106 15.33 8.19 8.73
N ARG A 107 15.87 9.09 9.53
CA ARG A 107 16.14 10.47 9.13
C ARG A 107 17.52 10.52 8.47
N ILE A 108 17.59 11.18 7.32
CA ILE A 108 18.83 11.34 6.55
C ILE A 108 19.25 12.79 6.48
N ASP A 109 20.57 13.01 6.40
CA ASP A 109 21.15 14.34 6.14
C ASP A 109 21.31 14.62 4.64
N GLY A 110 21.84 15.81 4.32
CA GLY A 110 22.17 16.19 2.94
C GLY A 110 23.25 15.32 2.30
N ARG A 111 24.01 14.53 3.06
CA ARG A 111 25.00 13.58 2.52
C ARG A 111 24.45 12.15 2.47
N CYS A 112 23.14 11.99 2.59
CA CYS A 112 22.41 10.72 2.51
C CYS A 112 22.80 9.70 3.61
N ARG A 113 23.38 10.17 4.72
CA ARG A 113 23.69 9.35 5.89
C ARG A 113 22.50 9.34 6.84
N VAL A 114 22.23 8.19 7.44
CA VAL A 114 21.24 8.09 8.51
C VAL A 114 21.81 8.77 9.75
N THR A 115 21.10 9.77 10.25
CA THR A 115 21.51 10.53 11.45
C THR A 115 20.69 10.20 12.67
N GLN A 116 19.44 9.76 12.47
CA GLN A 116 18.51 9.47 13.55
C GLN A 116 17.43 8.49 13.06
N GLN A 117 16.78 7.83 14.02
CA GLN A 117 15.54 7.07 13.81
C GLN A 117 14.38 7.80 14.48
N TYR A 118 13.20 7.82 13.86
CA TYR A 118 12.01 8.40 14.48
C TYR A 118 10.77 7.55 14.20
N GLN A 119 9.78 7.64 15.09
CA GLN A 119 8.51 6.95 14.89
C GLN A 119 7.71 7.66 13.80
N ASP A 120 7.32 6.89 12.80
CA ASP A 120 6.52 7.35 11.67
C ASP A 120 5.16 6.65 11.69
N THR A 121 4.11 7.42 11.42
CA THR A 121 2.73 6.91 11.36
C THR A 121 2.13 7.30 10.01
N LEU A 122 1.75 6.30 9.23
CA LEU A 122 1.07 6.46 7.96
C LEU A 122 -0.42 6.21 8.18
N VAL A 123 -1.22 7.25 7.99
CA VAL A 123 -2.69 7.16 8.01
C VAL A 123 -3.19 7.26 6.58
N PHE A 124 -4.03 6.31 6.20
CA PHE A 124 -4.73 6.28 4.93
C PHE A 124 -6.23 6.34 5.20
N THR A 125 -6.93 7.24 4.51
CA THR A 125 -8.38 7.40 4.66
C THR A 125 -9.09 7.00 3.38
N PHE A 126 -10.02 6.07 3.46
CA PHE A 126 -10.78 5.57 2.32
C PHE A 126 -11.60 6.70 1.69
N LEU A 127 -11.50 6.83 0.36
CA LEU A 127 -12.29 7.80 -0.42
C LEU A 127 -13.40 7.10 -1.20
N ARG A 128 -13.05 6.10 -2.02
CA ARG A 128 -13.99 5.38 -2.90
C ARG A 128 -13.38 4.11 -3.49
N SER A 129 -14.20 3.25 -4.07
CA SER A 129 -13.73 2.13 -4.90
C SER A 129 -13.18 2.62 -6.25
N ASP A 130 -12.16 1.96 -6.78
CA ASP A 130 -11.61 2.18 -8.12
C ASP A 130 -12.32 1.22 -9.08
N THR A 131 -13.62 1.45 -9.29
CA THR A 131 -14.41 0.65 -10.22
C THR A 131 -13.93 0.99 -11.64
N PRO A 132 -13.44 0.01 -12.44
CA PRO A 132 -13.19 0.25 -13.85
C PRO A 132 -14.47 0.77 -14.49
N ARG A 133 -14.38 1.88 -15.21
CA ARG A 133 -15.48 2.39 -16.04
C ARG A 133 -15.75 1.46 -17.21
#